data_AF-A0A3Z4X5X9-F1
#
_entry.id   AF-A0A3Z4X5X9-F1
#
_cell.length_a   1.000
_cell.length_b   1.000
_cell.length_c   1.000
_cell.angle_alpha   90.00
_cell.angle_beta   90.00
_cell.angle_gamma   90.00
#
_symmetry.space_group_name_H-M   'P 1'
#
loop_
_entity.id
_entity.type
_entity.pdbx_description
1 polymer ?
#
loop_
_entity_poly.entity_id
_entity_poly.type
_entity_poly.pdbx_seq_one_letter_code
_entity_poly.pdbx_strand_id
1 'polypeptide(L)'
;MSKDEGKFLRSALERLRDDGASVDALAAAFGFALPAAVGTTYPVLRPILPPEEKEAFVRYLLRMGYQSTLVDITPSTDGLNHFNIYSQGRTEIGRMASNFYARPGEYFVTPHGPFRTLEGYYHYLRILDYLMREIDDRTLVMEFDIMRQAVNTWPDIEKLRALDGTDCIRLGRNLKAEIYGGTSYKPGSFTPVTESRFIHALVNKLFILSVDGTSLGNVFAEILRARIPLKHYYMMQGRKIFPAHWDWLPNLIEMIAEHIDPEDSTFDRTELLKKLGIDDGTI
;
A
#
# COMPACT_ATOMS: atom_id res chain seq x y z
N MET A 1 -12.51 -9.37 -27.88
CA MET A 1 -12.15 -8.91 -26.53
C MET A 1 -11.80 -10.14 -25.72
N SER A 2 -10.59 -10.18 -25.17
CA SER A 2 -10.13 -11.32 -24.34
C SER A 2 -11.02 -11.43 -23.10
N LYS A 3 -11.25 -12.65 -22.61
CA LYS A 3 -11.98 -12.90 -21.35
C LYS A 3 -11.24 -12.38 -20.10
N ASP A 4 -9.99 -11.93 -20.26
CA ASP A 4 -9.09 -11.51 -19.16
C ASP A 4 -9.16 -10.01 -18.80
N GLU A 5 -9.95 -9.20 -19.52
CA GLU A 5 -10.06 -7.77 -19.22
C GLU A 5 -11.06 -7.55 -18.08
N GLY A 6 -10.63 -6.96 -16.96
CA GLY A 6 -11.47 -6.65 -15.80
C GLY A 6 -12.73 -5.84 -16.15
N LYS A 7 -13.76 -5.87 -15.30
CA LYS A 7 -15.07 -5.27 -15.61
C LYS A 7 -14.97 -3.76 -15.88
N PHE A 8 -14.07 -3.08 -15.17
CA PHE A 8 -13.91 -1.64 -15.30
C PHE A 8 -13.21 -1.25 -16.60
N LEU A 9 -12.20 -2.03 -17.01
CA LEU A 9 -11.54 -1.82 -18.30
C LEU A 9 -12.51 -2.06 -19.46
N ARG A 10 -13.29 -3.15 -19.42
CA ARG A 10 -14.30 -3.41 -20.45
C ARG A 10 -15.30 -2.27 -20.58
N SER A 11 -15.82 -1.77 -19.45
CA SER A 11 -16.72 -0.61 -19.43
C SER A 11 -16.06 0.63 -20.04
N ALA A 12 -14.81 0.93 -19.68
CA ALA A 12 -14.07 2.08 -20.22
C ALA A 12 -13.88 1.98 -21.75
N LEU A 13 -13.52 0.80 -22.26
CA LEU A 13 -13.32 0.55 -23.69
C LEU A 13 -14.64 0.58 -24.47
N GLU A 14 -15.73 0.11 -23.89
CA GLU A 14 -17.07 0.21 -24.48
C GLU A 14 -17.52 1.67 -24.60
N ARG A 15 -17.34 2.49 -23.56
CA ARG A 15 -17.64 3.94 -23.63
C ARG A 15 -16.84 4.64 -24.71
N LEU A 16 -15.54 4.36 -24.80
CA LEU A 16 -14.68 4.89 -25.86
C LEU A 16 -15.22 4.58 -27.26
N ARG A 17 -15.62 3.32 -27.47
CA ARG A 17 -16.21 2.88 -28.73
C ARG A 17 -17.53 3.61 -29.02
N ASP A 18 -18.39 3.73 -28.02
CA ASP A 18 -19.71 4.36 -28.17
C ASP A 18 -19.59 5.88 -28.44
N ASP A 19 -18.56 6.53 -27.88
CA ASP A 19 -18.22 7.94 -28.12
C ASP A 19 -17.44 8.17 -29.44
N GLY A 20 -17.08 7.11 -30.17
CA GLY A 20 -16.26 7.19 -31.38
C GLY A 20 -14.82 7.67 -31.12
N ALA A 21 -14.35 7.55 -29.88
CA ALA A 21 -13.03 7.98 -29.43
C ALA A 21 -12.00 6.85 -29.60
N SER A 22 -10.78 7.18 -30.04
CA SER A 22 -9.67 6.22 -30.04
C SER A 22 -9.00 6.13 -28.67
N VAL A 23 -8.36 4.98 -28.40
CA VAL A 23 -7.50 4.78 -27.22
C VAL A 23 -6.41 5.85 -27.16
N ASP A 24 -5.76 6.13 -28.29
CA ASP A 24 -4.70 7.14 -28.36
C ASP A 24 -5.18 8.54 -27.99
N ALA A 25 -6.39 8.92 -28.42
CA ALA A 25 -6.93 10.23 -28.13
C ALA A 25 -7.26 10.40 -26.64
N LEU A 26 -7.79 9.35 -25.98
CA LEU A 26 -7.99 9.38 -24.53
C LEU A 26 -6.68 9.27 -23.75
N ALA A 27 -5.71 8.47 -24.22
CA ALA A 27 -4.38 8.41 -23.65
C ALA A 27 -3.74 9.81 -23.63
N ALA A 28 -3.77 10.52 -24.76
CA ALA A 28 -3.27 11.88 -24.86
C ALA A 28 -3.99 12.84 -23.89
N ALA A 29 -5.31 12.71 -23.72
CA ALA A 29 -6.08 13.51 -22.77
C ALA A 29 -5.69 13.25 -21.29
N PHE A 30 -5.17 12.06 -20.97
CA PHE A 30 -4.61 11.74 -19.65
C PHE A 30 -3.10 12.02 -19.54
N GLY A 31 -2.48 12.57 -20.59
CA GLY A 31 -1.04 12.84 -20.61
C GLY A 31 -0.22 11.59 -20.83
N PHE A 32 -0.68 10.65 -21.67
CA PHE A 32 0.05 9.46 -22.08
C PHE A 32 0.32 9.46 -23.58
N ALA A 33 1.45 8.89 -23.97
CA ALA A 33 1.79 8.66 -25.37
C ALA A 33 2.62 7.38 -25.53
N LEU A 34 2.51 6.73 -26.69
CA LEU A 34 3.49 5.73 -27.10
C LEU A 34 4.81 6.43 -27.46
N PRO A 35 5.98 5.83 -27.19
CA PRO A 35 7.28 6.42 -27.54
C PRO A 35 7.41 6.82 -29.02
N ALA A 36 6.81 6.04 -29.92
CA ALA A 36 6.82 6.30 -31.37
C ALA A 36 5.82 7.39 -31.82
N ALA A 37 4.91 7.84 -30.94
CA ALA A 37 3.83 8.78 -31.25
C ALA A 37 4.03 10.17 -30.60
N VAL A 38 5.22 10.43 -30.04
CA VAL A 38 5.55 11.73 -29.42
C VAL A 38 5.51 12.82 -30.50
N GLY A 39 4.60 13.79 -30.35
CA GLY A 39 4.40 14.90 -31.30
C GLY A 39 3.11 14.81 -32.14
N THR A 40 2.37 13.69 -32.08
CA THR A 40 1.07 13.56 -32.73
C THR A 40 0.00 14.34 -31.96
N THR A 41 -0.79 15.14 -32.66
CA THR A 41 -1.91 15.88 -32.07
C THR A 41 -3.21 15.10 -32.22
N TYR A 42 -3.93 14.95 -31.10
CA TYR A 42 -5.24 14.32 -31.06
C TYR A 42 -6.31 15.38 -30.80
N PRO A 43 -7.53 15.21 -31.32
CA PRO A 43 -8.64 16.09 -30.98
C PRO A 43 -8.88 16.07 -29.45
N VAL A 44 -9.23 17.22 -28.89
CA VAL A 44 -9.54 17.34 -27.47
C VAL A 44 -10.82 16.56 -27.18
N LEU A 45 -10.69 15.40 -26.56
CA LEU A 45 -11.80 14.61 -26.06
C LEU A 45 -11.93 14.80 -24.55
N ARG A 46 -13.17 14.82 -24.05
CA ARG A 46 -13.47 14.82 -22.61
C ARG A 46 -14.42 13.67 -22.20
N PRO A 47 -14.11 12.39 -22.51
CA PRO A 47 -14.87 11.30 -21.90
C PRO A 47 -14.59 11.35 -20.40
N ILE A 48 -15.65 11.43 -19.60
CA ILE A 48 -15.54 11.38 -18.14
C ILE A 48 -15.60 9.91 -17.75
N LEU A 49 -14.44 9.28 -17.56
CA LEU A 49 -14.37 7.97 -16.94
C LEU A 49 -14.59 8.11 -15.43
N PRO A 50 -15.48 7.29 -14.82
CA PRO A 50 -15.51 7.07 -13.37
C PRO A 50 -14.12 6.73 -12.81
N PRO A 51 -13.83 7.01 -11.53
CA PRO A 51 -12.51 6.78 -10.94
C PRO A 51 -11.94 5.37 -11.18
N GLU A 52 -12.77 4.34 -11.03
CA GLU A 52 -12.39 2.93 -11.16
C GLU A 52 -12.10 2.55 -12.62
N GLU A 53 -12.93 3.05 -13.55
CA GLU A 53 -12.72 2.91 -14.99
C GLU A 53 -11.45 3.65 -15.44
N LYS A 54 -11.20 4.84 -14.91
CA LYS A 54 -9.99 5.62 -15.18
C LYS A 54 -8.75 4.87 -14.69
N GLU A 55 -8.76 4.33 -13.49
CA GLU A 55 -7.65 3.59 -12.92
C GLU A 55 -7.35 2.32 -13.74
N ALA A 56 -8.39 1.56 -14.11
CA ALA A 56 -8.27 0.39 -14.97
C ALA A 56 -7.75 0.74 -16.37
N PHE A 57 -8.22 1.86 -16.96
CA PHE A 57 -7.76 2.32 -18.26
C PHE A 57 -6.30 2.78 -18.22
N VAL A 58 -5.87 3.52 -17.20
CA VAL A 58 -4.45 3.91 -17.05
C VAL A 58 -3.56 2.68 -16.92
N ARG A 59 -3.94 1.69 -16.12
CA ARG A 59 -3.21 0.41 -16.03
C ARG A 59 -3.13 -0.29 -17.39
N TYR A 60 -4.22 -0.32 -18.14
CA TYR A 60 -4.22 -0.82 -19.52
C TYR A 60 -3.22 -0.08 -20.42
N LEU A 61 -3.18 1.26 -20.37
CA LEU A 61 -2.19 2.06 -21.11
C LEU A 61 -0.75 1.66 -20.76
N LEU A 62 -0.45 1.46 -19.47
CA LEU A 62 0.87 1.04 -19.00
C LEU A 62 1.25 -0.34 -19.56
N ARG A 63 0.33 -1.31 -19.59
CA ARG A 63 0.56 -2.65 -20.19
C ARG A 63 0.83 -2.58 -21.69
N MET A 64 0.15 -1.66 -22.37
CA MET A 64 0.31 -1.43 -23.81
C MET A 64 1.58 -0.63 -24.16
N GLY A 65 2.37 -0.23 -23.16
CA GLY A 65 3.64 0.47 -23.35
C GLY A 65 3.51 1.99 -23.51
N TYR A 66 2.35 2.57 -23.22
CA TYR A 66 2.22 4.02 -23.13
C TYR A 66 2.99 4.54 -21.91
N GLN A 67 3.57 5.73 -22.07
CA GLN A 67 4.30 6.41 -21.01
C GLN A 67 3.63 7.73 -20.67
N SER A 68 3.56 8.04 -19.38
CA SER A 68 3.10 9.35 -18.93
C SER A 68 4.09 10.42 -19.38
N THR A 69 3.58 11.47 -20.02
CA THR A 69 4.32 12.68 -20.38
C THR A 69 4.30 13.73 -19.25
N LEU A 70 3.51 13.48 -18.20
CA LEU A 70 3.40 14.36 -17.03
C LEU A 70 4.65 14.21 -16.15
N VAL A 71 5.33 15.32 -15.86
CA VAL A 71 6.55 15.35 -15.03
C VAL A 71 6.27 15.71 -13.57
N ASP A 72 5.27 16.56 -13.32
CA ASP A 72 5.01 17.07 -11.98
C ASP A 72 4.28 16.04 -11.11
N ILE A 73 4.82 15.79 -9.91
CA ILE A 73 4.19 14.95 -8.89
C ILE A 73 3.26 15.82 -8.06
N THR A 74 1.95 15.74 -8.29
CA THR A 74 0.94 16.56 -7.62
C THR A 74 -0.33 15.75 -7.34
N PRO A 75 -1.24 16.22 -6.46
CA PRO A 75 -2.50 15.50 -6.22
C PRO A 75 -3.36 15.30 -7.48
N SER A 76 -3.24 16.13 -8.51
CA SER A 76 -3.97 15.95 -9.76
C SER A 76 -3.37 14.89 -10.68
N THR A 77 -2.08 14.55 -10.49
CA THR A 77 -1.34 13.55 -11.28
C THR A 77 -1.18 12.20 -10.56
N ASP A 78 -1.71 12.07 -9.34
CA ASP A 78 -1.81 10.80 -8.59
C ASP A 78 -2.71 9.80 -9.35
N GLY A 79 -2.17 8.61 -9.60
CA GLY A 79 -2.73 7.57 -10.46
C GLY A 79 -2.40 7.71 -11.95
N LEU A 80 -1.52 8.65 -12.32
CA LEU A 80 -1.07 8.83 -13.70
C LEU A 80 0.46 8.64 -13.81
N ASN A 81 1.24 9.51 -13.16
CA ASN A 81 2.71 9.47 -13.20
C ASN A 81 3.33 9.03 -11.87
N HIS A 82 2.52 8.77 -10.85
CA HIS A 82 2.90 8.18 -9.58
C HIS A 82 1.65 7.65 -8.87
N PHE A 83 1.84 6.84 -7.84
CA PHE A 83 0.78 6.47 -6.89
C PHE A 83 1.13 6.98 -5.49
N ASN A 84 0.23 7.75 -4.88
CA ASN A 84 0.39 8.26 -3.52
C ASN A 84 -0.15 7.25 -2.49
N ILE A 85 0.73 6.62 -1.72
CA ILE A 85 0.43 5.67 -0.65
C ILE A 85 -0.06 6.44 0.58
N TYR A 86 -1.28 6.95 0.53
CA TYR A 86 -1.84 7.82 1.57
C TYR A 86 -3.33 7.56 1.73
N SER A 87 -3.83 7.50 2.97
CA SER A 87 -5.23 7.17 3.25
C SER A 87 -6.25 8.19 2.72
N GLN A 88 -5.81 9.42 2.44
CA GLN A 88 -6.60 10.44 1.74
C GLN A 88 -6.06 10.73 0.33
N GLY A 89 -5.25 9.83 -0.22
CA GLY A 89 -4.78 9.87 -1.60
C GLY A 89 -5.93 9.78 -2.60
N ARG A 90 -5.67 10.12 -3.87
CA ARG A 90 -6.70 10.17 -4.91
C ARG A 90 -7.10 8.77 -5.38
N THR A 91 -6.12 7.89 -5.53
CA THR A 91 -6.30 6.52 -6.04
C THR A 91 -6.82 5.58 -4.96
N GLU A 92 -7.63 4.60 -5.35
CA GLU A 92 -8.08 3.58 -4.41
C GLU A 92 -6.90 2.66 -4.03
N ILE A 93 -6.08 2.28 -5.02
CA ILE A 93 -4.83 1.53 -4.82
C ILE A 93 -3.94 2.17 -3.75
N GLY A 94 -3.67 3.48 -3.86
CA GLY A 94 -2.83 4.22 -2.92
C GLY A 94 -3.43 4.30 -1.51
N ARG A 95 -4.77 4.52 -1.42
CA ARG A 95 -5.49 4.50 -0.14
C ARG A 95 -5.44 3.14 0.51
N MET A 96 -5.69 2.07 -0.24
CA MET A 96 -5.66 0.68 0.25
C MET A 96 -4.29 0.31 0.80
N ALA A 97 -3.21 0.74 0.15
CA ALA A 97 -1.85 0.44 0.57
C ALA A 97 -1.41 1.17 1.85
N SER A 98 -1.96 2.36 2.13
CA SER A 98 -1.61 3.15 3.33
C SER A 98 -1.73 2.35 4.64
N ASN A 99 -0.78 2.53 5.55
CA ASN A 99 -0.81 1.96 6.91
C ASN A 99 -2.09 2.28 7.70
N PHE A 100 -2.76 3.38 7.37
CA PHE A 100 -4.03 3.81 7.97
C PHE A 100 -5.29 3.21 7.34
N TYR A 101 -5.15 2.46 6.24
CA TYR A 101 -6.30 1.85 5.59
C TYR A 101 -6.96 0.84 6.54
N ALA A 102 -8.25 1.05 6.79
CA ALA A 102 -9.13 0.16 7.50
C ALA A 102 -10.34 -0.10 6.60
N ARG A 103 -10.70 -1.37 6.42
CA ARG A 103 -11.96 -1.72 5.77
C ARG A 103 -13.01 -1.98 6.86
N PRO A 104 -14.22 -1.38 6.77
CA PRO A 104 -15.25 -1.60 7.78
C PRO A 104 -15.55 -3.09 7.98
N GLY A 105 -15.50 -3.55 9.23
CA GLY A 105 -15.82 -4.93 9.59
C GLY A 105 -14.76 -5.99 9.27
N GLU A 106 -13.61 -5.60 8.69
CA GLU A 106 -12.53 -6.53 8.36
C GLU A 106 -11.27 -6.25 9.19
N TYR A 107 -10.51 -7.32 9.44
CA TYR A 107 -9.22 -7.26 10.12
C TYR A 107 -8.14 -7.88 9.22
N PHE A 108 -6.95 -7.29 9.26
CA PHE A 108 -5.75 -7.87 8.66
C PHE A 108 -5.19 -8.95 9.57
N VAL A 109 -4.83 -10.10 9.00
CA VAL A 109 -4.16 -11.17 9.74
C VAL A 109 -2.67 -10.86 9.84
N THR A 110 -2.19 -10.70 11.06
CA THR A 110 -0.77 -10.50 11.39
C THR A 110 -0.24 -11.72 12.13
N PRO A 111 1.09 -11.89 12.27
CA PRO A 111 1.66 -12.94 13.12
C PRO A 111 1.13 -12.95 14.56
N HIS A 112 0.67 -11.80 15.06
CA HIS A 112 0.19 -11.64 16.43
C HIS A 112 -1.34 -11.59 16.53
N GLY A 113 -2.04 -12.06 15.49
CA GLY A 113 -3.50 -12.06 15.40
C GLY A 113 -4.08 -10.87 14.61
N PRO A 114 -5.39 -10.65 14.68
CA PRO A 114 -6.07 -9.67 13.85
C PRO A 114 -5.82 -8.22 14.31
N PHE A 115 -5.60 -7.33 13.34
CA PHE A 115 -5.51 -5.88 13.53
C PHE A 115 -6.34 -5.14 12.48
N ARG A 116 -7.02 -4.07 12.88
CA ARG A 116 -7.84 -3.24 11.98
C ARG A 116 -7.00 -2.41 11.01
N THR A 117 -5.78 -2.04 11.40
CA THR A 117 -4.85 -1.26 10.57
C THR A 117 -3.41 -1.73 10.79
N LEU A 118 -2.54 -1.49 9.81
CA LEU A 118 -1.09 -1.66 10.01
C LEU A 118 -0.53 -0.63 10.99
N GLU A 119 -1.16 0.53 11.16
CA GLU A 119 -0.76 1.53 12.16
C GLU A 119 -0.92 0.99 13.60
N GLY A 120 -2.06 0.36 13.90
CA GLY A 120 -2.26 -0.29 15.21
C GLY A 120 -1.23 -1.37 15.46
N TYR A 121 -0.95 -2.18 14.43
CA TYR A 121 0.07 -3.21 14.51
C TYR A 121 1.49 -2.64 14.66
N TYR A 122 1.82 -1.54 13.97
CA TYR A 122 3.08 -0.83 14.14
C TYR A 122 3.29 -0.41 15.59
N HIS A 123 2.28 0.19 16.23
CA HIS A 123 2.37 0.59 17.63
C HIS A 123 2.55 -0.60 18.58
N TYR A 124 1.83 -1.70 18.34
CA TYR A 124 1.99 -2.95 19.06
C TYR A 124 3.43 -3.49 18.92
N LEU A 125 3.97 -3.55 17.71
CA LEU A 125 5.33 -4.00 17.44
C LEU A 125 6.38 -3.10 18.07
N ARG A 126 6.17 -1.78 18.14
CA ARG A 126 7.10 -0.89 18.86
C ARG A 126 7.17 -1.19 20.35
N ILE A 127 6.05 -1.55 20.96
CA ILE A 127 6.03 -1.94 22.37
C ILE A 127 6.76 -3.27 22.55
N LEU A 128 6.41 -4.27 21.74
CA LEU A 128 7.06 -5.59 21.73
C LEU A 128 8.58 -5.49 21.57
N ASP A 129 9.03 -4.76 20.54
CA ASP A 129 10.45 -4.62 20.20
C ASP A 129 11.27 -4.01 21.33
N TYR A 130 10.67 -3.05 22.06
CA TYR A 130 11.28 -2.43 23.23
C TYR A 130 11.38 -3.42 24.39
N LEU A 131 10.29 -4.13 24.71
CA LEU A 131 10.24 -5.09 25.81
C LEU A 131 11.18 -6.29 25.59
N MET A 132 11.49 -6.60 24.33
CA MET A 132 12.36 -7.71 23.95
C MET A 132 13.76 -7.28 23.49
N ARG A 133 14.13 -6.00 23.63
CA ARG A 133 15.36 -5.44 23.02
C ARG A 133 16.65 -6.16 23.42
N GLU A 134 16.68 -6.78 24.60
CA GLU A 134 17.85 -7.49 25.17
C GLU A 134 17.79 -9.01 24.92
N ILE A 135 16.81 -9.47 24.13
CA ILE A 135 16.62 -10.87 23.77
C ILE A 135 17.01 -11.03 22.30
N ASP A 136 18.10 -11.74 22.06
CA ASP A 136 18.62 -11.98 20.70
C ASP A 136 17.86 -13.10 19.98
N ASP A 137 17.57 -14.22 20.66
CA ASP A 137 16.88 -15.38 20.08
C ASP A 137 15.37 -15.33 20.36
N ARG A 138 14.67 -14.46 19.60
CA ARG A 138 13.24 -14.21 19.79
C ARG A 138 12.39 -15.24 19.05
N THR A 139 11.48 -15.88 19.79
CA THR A 139 10.46 -16.77 19.21
C THR A 139 9.08 -16.14 19.30
N LEU A 140 8.17 -16.54 18.41
CA LEU A 140 6.78 -16.05 18.43
C LEU A 140 6.07 -16.40 19.75
N VAL A 141 6.38 -17.55 20.36
CA VAL A 141 5.86 -17.93 21.69
C VAL A 141 6.28 -16.92 22.76
N MET A 142 7.55 -16.53 22.78
CA MET A 142 8.06 -15.51 23.70
C MET A 142 7.43 -14.14 23.43
N GLU A 143 7.23 -13.78 22.17
CA GLU A 143 6.54 -12.54 21.78
C GLU A 143 5.11 -12.52 22.36
N PHE A 144 4.37 -13.63 22.27
CA PHE A 144 3.05 -13.76 22.86
C PHE A 144 3.06 -13.68 24.39
N ASP A 145 3.99 -14.36 25.05
CA ASP A 145 4.04 -14.37 26.52
C ASP A 145 4.41 -13.01 27.10
N ILE A 146 5.37 -12.30 26.48
CA ILE A 146 5.76 -10.95 26.89
C ILE A 146 4.61 -9.98 26.67
N MET A 147 3.92 -10.05 25.54
CA MET A 147 2.78 -9.17 25.30
C MET A 147 1.59 -9.50 26.20
N ARG A 148 1.36 -10.77 26.54
CA ARG A 148 0.34 -11.15 27.54
C ARG A 148 0.63 -10.52 28.90
N GLN A 149 1.89 -10.54 29.35
CA GLN A 149 2.28 -9.89 30.60
C GLN A 149 2.15 -8.37 30.50
N ALA A 150 2.56 -7.76 29.38
CA ALA A 150 2.44 -6.33 29.17
C ALA A 150 0.97 -5.88 29.18
N VAL A 151 0.06 -6.64 28.56
CA VAL A 151 -1.39 -6.34 28.54
C VAL A 151 -2.00 -6.40 29.94
N ASN A 152 -1.53 -7.29 30.83
CA ASN A 152 -2.01 -7.31 32.21
C ASN A 152 -1.66 -6.02 32.97
N THR A 153 -0.52 -5.40 32.65
CA THR A 153 -0.09 -4.12 33.24
C THR A 153 -0.72 -2.92 32.52
N TRP A 154 -0.80 -2.98 31.19
CA TRP A 154 -1.34 -1.93 30.31
C TRP A 154 -2.44 -2.52 29.41
N PRO A 155 -3.68 -2.68 29.92
CA PRO A 155 -4.78 -3.30 29.16
C PRO A 155 -5.12 -2.58 27.85
N ASP A 156 -4.82 -1.29 27.79
CA ASP A 156 -5.06 -0.45 26.62
C ASP A 156 -4.23 -0.85 25.39
N ILE A 157 -3.17 -1.65 25.55
CA ILE A 157 -2.43 -2.26 24.42
C ILE A 157 -3.39 -3.02 23.49
N GLU A 158 -4.38 -3.75 24.03
CA GLU A 158 -5.33 -4.53 23.22
C GLU A 158 -6.23 -3.65 22.36
N LYS A 159 -6.48 -2.40 22.77
CA LYS A 159 -7.29 -1.46 21.97
C LYS A 159 -6.60 -1.11 20.64
N LEU A 160 -5.27 -1.20 20.56
CA LEU A 160 -4.53 -0.98 19.30
C LEU A 160 -4.96 -1.93 18.17
N ARG A 161 -5.53 -3.09 18.50
CA ARG A 161 -6.05 -4.05 17.51
C ARG A 161 -7.27 -3.54 16.76
N ALA A 162 -8.08 -2.68 17.38
CA ALA A 162 -9.39 -2.27 16.86
C ALA A 162 -9.48 -0.79 16.47
N LEU A 163 -8.49 0.02 16.83
CA LEU A 163 -8.44 1.45 16.52
C LEU A 163 -7.85 1.72 15.14
N ASP A 164 -8.22 2.87 14.58
CA ASP A 164 -7.66 3.44 13.37
C ASP A 164 -7.41 4.95 13.54
N GLY A 165 -6.86 5.58 12.50
CA GLY A 165 -6.71 7.04 12.42
C GLY A 165 -5.99 7.69 13.61
N THR A 166 -6.45 8.88 13.97
CA THR A 166 -5.81 9.73 14.99
C THR A 166 -5.90 9.13 16.40
N ASP A 167 -6.95 8.38 16.70
CA ASP A 167 -7.12 7.75 18.01
C ASP A 167 -6.09 6.63 18.22
N CYS A 168 -5.81 5.83 17.19
CA CYS A 168 -4.74 4.83 17.23
C CYS A 168 -3.37 5.48 17.47
N ILE A 169 -3.05 6.56 16.74
CA ILE A 169 -1.79 7.29 16.91
C ILE A 169 -1.66 7.82 18.34
N ARG A 170 -2.72 8.47 18.85
CA ARG A 170 -2.73 9.08 20.18
C ARG A 170 -2.53 8.03 21.26
N LEU A 171 -3.30 6.95 21.22
CA LEU A 171 -3.17 5.87 22.19
C LEU A 171 -1.78 5.23 22.11
N GLY A 172 -1.33 4.89 20.90
CA GLY A 172 -0.05 4.25 20.70
C GLY A 172 1.13 5.12 21.12
N ARG A 173 1.03 6.46 21.02
CA ARG A 173 2.05 7.39 21.55
C ARG A 173 2.02 7.44 23.08
N ASN A 174 0.84 7.47 23.69
CA ASN A 174 0.69 7.51 25.13
C ASN A 174 1.23 6.23 25.80
N LEU A 175 0.84 5.06 25.29
CA LEU A 175 1.34 3.76 25.78
C LEU A 175 2.87 3.69 25.71
N LYS A 176 3.45 4.10 24.57
CA LYS A 176 4.91 4.14 24.41
C LYS A 176 5.57 5.09 25.41
N ALA A 177 5.04 6.30 25.60
CA ALA A 177 5.60 7.24 26.57
C ALA A 177 5.56 6.67 28.01
N GLU A 178 4.48 5.98 28.38
CA GLU A 178 4.33 5.34 29.69
C GLU A 178 5.30 4.17 29.87
N ILE A 179 5.34 3.24 28.90
CA ILE A 179 6.16 2.02 28.97
C ILE A 179 7.66 2.33 28.87
N TYR A 180 8.04 3.35 28.10
CA TYR A 180 9.45 3.71 27.91
C TYR A 180 9.99 4.62 29.03
N GLY A 181 9.14 5.05 29.97
CA GLY A 181 9.55 5.97 31.05
C GLY A 181 9.76 7.42 30.59
N GLY A 182 9.05 7.87 29.54
CA GLY A 182 9.07 9.24 29.05
C GLY A 182 9.07 9.38 27.51
N THR A 183 9.13 10.61 27.02
CA THR A 183 9.18 10.92 25.56
C THR A 183 10.59 10.84 24.96
N SER A 184 11.58 10.49 25.77
CA SER A 184 13.01 10.50 25.41
C SER A 184 13.44 9.32 24.56
N TYR A 185 12.66 8.24 24.51
CA TYR A 185 12.92 7.14 23.59
C TYR A 185 12.54 7.58 22.17
N LYS A 186 13.57 7.94 21.39
CA LYS A 186 13.52 8.07 19.94
C LYS A 186 13.88 6.72 19.37
N PRO A 187 12.90 5.92 18.96
CA PRO A 187 13.25 4.59 18.53
C PRO A 187 13.97 4.65 17.18
N GLY A 188 15.07 3.91 17.07
CA GLY A 188 15.72 3.63 15.79
C GLY A 188 14.87 2.71 14.92
N SER A 189 15.48 2.12 13.89
CA SER A 189 14.87 1.05 13.09
C SER A 189 14.40 -0.10 14.00
N PHE A 190 13.42 -0.86 13.54
CA PHE A 190 13.06 -2.12 14.21
C PHE A 190 14.28 -3.05 14.27
N THR A 191 14.29 -3.96 15.25
CA THR A 191 15.16 -5.13 15.12
C THR A 191 14.75 -5.97 13.89
N PRO A 192 15.68 -6.74 13.28
CA PRO A 192 15.37 -7.54 12.10
C PRO A 192 14.18 -8.49 12.29
N VAL A 193 14.04 -9.07 13.48
CA VAL A 193 12.91 -9.94 13.81
C VAL A 193 11.60 -9.15 13.75
N THR A 194 11.50 -8.01 14.45
CA THR A 194 10.28 -7.19 14.45
C THR A 194 9.96 -6.64 13.05
N GLU A 195 10.98 -6.25 12.29
CA GLU A 195 10.83 -5.83 10.90
C GLU A 195 10.21 -6.95 10.05
N SER A 196 10.68 -8.20 10.20
CA SER A 196 10.10 -9.36 9.50
C SER A 196 8.61 -9.56 9.82
N ARG A 197 8.18 -9.28 11.07
CA ARG A 197 6.77 -9.37 11.47
C ARG A 197 5.92 -8.32 10.78
N PHE A 198 6.45 -7.10 10.64
CA PHE A 198 5.77 -6.03 9.91
C PHE A 198 5.67 -6.36 8.41
N ILE A 199 6.75 -6.85 7.80
CA ILE A 199 6.75 -7.28 6.39
C ILE A 199 5.73 -8.40 6.16
N HIS A 200 5.67 -9.40 7.05
CA HIS A 200 4.65 -10.45 6.96
C HIS A 200 3.23 -9.86 6.95
N ALA A 201 2.91 -8.97 7.88
CA ALA A 201 1.60 -8.31 7.90
C ALA A 201 1.32 -7.50 6.61
N LEU A 202 2.33 -6.83 6.06
CA LEU A 202 2.19 -6.10 4.80
C LEU A 202 1.97 -7.04 3.60
N VAL A 203 2.69 -8.16 3.52
CA VAL A 203 2.48 -9.21 2.51
C VAL A 203 1.04 -9.72 2.57
N ASN A 204 0.53 -10.04 3.76
CA ASN A 204 -0.85 -10.49 3.93
C ASN A 204 -1.86 -9.43 3.48
N LYS A 205 -1.58 -8.16 3.77
CA LYS A 205 -2.42 -7.05 3.29
C LYS A 205 -2.42 -6.96 1.77
N LEU A 206 -1.25 -7.02 1.13
CA LEU A 206 -1.12 -6.97 -0.32
C LEU A 206 -1.78 -8.17 -1.02
N PHE A 207 -1.85 -9.31 -0.34
CA PHE A 207 -2.52 -10.53 -0.81
C PHE A 207 -4.04 -10.44 -0.71
N ILE A 208 -4.58 -10.02 0.45
CA ILE A 208 -6.02 -10.04 0.72
C ILE A 208 -6.76 -8.93 -0.03
N LEU A 209 -6.16 -7.74 -0.07
CA LEU A 209 -6.76 -6.59 -0.73
C LEU A 209 -6.69 -6.78 -2.25
N SER A 210 -7.75 -6.43 -2.96
CA SER A 210 -7.83 -6.59 -4.41
C SER A 210 -8.60 -5.46 -5.08
N VAL A 211 -8.24 -5.22 -6.35
CA VAL A 211 -8.89 -4.26 -7.24
C VAL A 211 -9.29 -5.04 -8.50
N ASP A 212 -10.59 -5.08 -8.77
CA ASP A 212 -11.18 -5.79 -9.93
C ASP A 212 -10.73 -7.26 -10.06
N GLY A 213 -10.61 -7.96 -8.93
CA GLY A 213 -10.20 -9.37 -8.88
C GLY A 213 -8.68 -9.62 -8.93
N THR A 214 -7.87 -8.57 -9.04
CA THR A 214 -6.40 -8.66 -8.94
C THR A 214 -5.93 -8.27 -7.54
N SER A 215 -5.08 -9.08 -6.90
CA SER A 215 -4.50 -8.74 -5.60
C SER A 215 -3.70 -7.44 -5.67
N LEU A 216 -3.70 -6.67 -4.60
CA LEU A 216 -3.03 -5.38 -4.52
C LEU A 216 -1.51 -5.53 -4.75
N GLY A 217 -0.92 -6.65 -4.34
CA GLY A 217 0.47 -7.00 -4.64
C GLY A 217 0.76 -7.10 -6.14
N ASN A 218 -0.08 -7.83 -6.89
CA ASN A 218 0.07 -7.92 -8.36
C ASN A 218 -0.19 -6.56 -9.04
N VAL A 219 -1.13 -5.77 -8.53
CA VAL A 219 -1.35 -4.40 -9.01
C VAL A 219 -0.09 -3.56 -8.86
N PHE A 220 0.60 -3.64 -7.71
CA PHE A 220 1.87 -2.93 -7.54
C PHE A 220 2.98 -3.49 -8.41
N ALA A 221 3.10 -4.81 -8.58
CA ALA A 221 4.07 -5.40 -9.48
C ALA A 221 3.91 -4.85 -10.93
N GLU A 222 2.68 -4.70 -11.40
CA GLU A 222 2.36 -4.08 -12.69
C GLU A 222 2.84 -2.62 -12.76
N ILE A 223 2.51 -1.82 -11.74
CA ILE A 223 2.89 -0.40 -11.63
C ILE A 223 4.42 -0.24 -11.66
N LEU A 224 5.14 -1.09 -10.93
CA LEU A 224 6.61 -1.04 -10.85
C LEU A 224 7.28 -1.48 -12.14
N ARG A 225 6.74 -2.51 -12.81
CA ARG A 225 7.23 -2.90 -14.14
C ARG A 225 7.10 -1.75 -15.14
N ALA A 226 6.02 -0.97 -15.04
CA ALA A 226 5.81 0.23 -15.85
C ALA A 226 6.66 1.44 -15.40
N ARG A 227 7.52 1.28 -14.38
CA ARG A 227 8.40 2.30 -13.80
C ARG A 227 7.66 3.51 -13.26
N ILE A 228 6.44 3.31 -12.76
CA ILE A 228 5.66 4.35 -12.11
C ILE A 228 6.03 4.38 -10.61
N PRO A 229 6.56 5.50 -10.10
CA PRO A 229 7.06 5.55 -8.74
C PRO A 229 5.94 5.56 -7.70
N LEU A 230 6.19 4.93 -6.55
CA LEU A 230 5.36 5.08 -5.36
C LEU A 230 5.83 6.29 -4.55
N LYS A 231 4.88 7.05 -4.01
CA LYS A 231 5.14 8.25 -3.21
C LYS A 231 4.31 8.25 -1.94
N HIS A 232 4.67 9.11 -1.00
CA HIS A 232 3.85 9.38 0.17
C HIS A 232 3.91 10.87 0.51
N TYR A 233 2.80 11.57 0.35
CA TYR A 233 2.65 12.95 0.75
C TYR A 233 1.22 13.23 1.21
N TYR A 234 1.07 14.25 2.05
CA TYR A 234 -0.23 14.78 2.44
C TYR A 234 -0.38 16.23 2.00
N MET A 235 -1.62 16.71 2.02
CA MET A 235 -1.96 18.10 1.74
C MET A 235 -2.24 18.82 3.06
N MET A 236 -1.52 19.91 3.32
CA MET A 236 -1.75 20.75 4.48
C MET A 236 -1.83 22.20 4.02
N GLN A 237 -2.97 22.85 4.26
CA GLN A 237 -3.21 24.25 3.89
C GLN A 237 -2.90 24.52 2.40
N GLY A 238 -3.32 23.60 1.51
CA GLY A 238 -3.10 23.71 0.07
C GLY A 238 -1.68 23.38 -0.41
N ARG A 239 -0.76 23.03 0.49
CA ARG A 239 0.63 22.66 0.15
C ARG A 239 0.83 21.15 0.26
N LYS A 240 1.57 20.61 -0.71
CA LYS A 240 2.08 19.23 -0.68
C LYS A 240 3.22 19.13 0.32
N ILE A 241 3.11 18.24 1.29
CA ILE A 241 4.15 17.99 2.29
C ILE A 241 4.56 16.52 2.27
N PHE A 242 5.86 16.29 2.16
CA PHE A 242 6.48 15.01 2.39
C PHE A 242 6.83 14.90 3.88
N PRO A 243 6.24 13.97 4.65
CA PRO A 243 6.66 13.75 6.03
C PRO A 243 8.11 13.26 6.10
N ALA A 244 8.70 13.34 7.30
CA ALA A 244 9.98 12.69 7.56
C ALA A 244 9.88 11.18 7.27
N HIS A 245 10.91 10.63 6.61
CA HIS A 245 10.97 9.23 6.18
C HIS A 245 9.83 8.79 5.27
N TRP A 246 9.18 9.70 4.55
CA TRP A 246 7.98 9.39 3.73
C TRP A 246 8.11 8.16 2.83
N ASP A 247 9.32 7.83 2.40
CA ASP A 247 9.66 6.74 1.52
C ASP A 247 9.64 5.35 2.19
N TRP A 248 9.58 5.26 3.52
CA TRP A 248 9.70 3.98 4.25
C TRP A 248 8.68 2.92 3.79
N LEU A 249 7.40 3.28 3.69
CA LEU A 249 6.34 2.35 3.29
C LEU A 249 6.31 2.11 1.77
N PRO A 250 6.41 3.16 0.91
CA PRO A 250 6.64 2.97 -0.52
C PRO A 250 7.79 2.00 -0.83
N ASN A 251 8.98 2.21 -0.28
CA ASN A 251 10.15 1.36 -0.54
C ASN A 251 9.91 -0.09 -0.08
N LEU A 252 9.16 -0.29 1.02
CA LEU A 252 8.83 -1.65 1.48
C LEU A 252 7.86 -2.35 0.54
N ILE A 253 6.87 -1.63 0.02
CA ILE A 253 5.96 -2.15 -1.01
C ILE A 253 6.73 -2.48 -2.28
N GLU A 254 7.66 -1.60 -2.70
CA GLU A 254 8.53 -1.83 -3.86
C GLU A 254 9.32 -3.12 -3.70
N MET A 255 10.05 -3.26 -2.59
CA MET A 255 10.85 -4.45 -2.27
C MET A 255 10.00 -5.74 -2.31
N ILE A 256 8.78 -5.72 -1.78
CA ILE A 256 7.88 -6.90 -1.81
C ILE A 256 7.38 -7.18 -3.24
N ALA A 257 6.89 -6.15 -3.92
CA ALA A 257 6.22 -6.29 -5.21
C ALA A 257 7.17 -6.65 -6.36
N GLU A 258 8.47 -6.34 -6.26
CA GLU A 258 9.50 -6.81 -7.19
C GLU A 258 9.61 -8.34 -7.28
N HIS A 259 9.12 -9.06 -6.27
CA HIS A 259 9.14 -10.52 -6.20
C HIS A 259 7.81 -11.18 -6.64
N ILE A 260 6.85 -10.38 -7.10
CA ILE A 260 5.51 -10.82 -7.52
C ILE A 260 5.42 -10.76 -9.05
N ASP A 261 4.79 -11.77 -9.67
CA ASP A 261 4.54 -11.76 -11.11
C ASP A 261 3.44 -10.73 -11.47
N PRO A 262 3.74 -9.71 -12.29
CA PRO A 262 2.77 -8.69 -12.69
C PRO A 262 1.69 -9.19 -13.66
N GLU A 263 1.84 -10.37 -14.26
CA GLU A 263 0.85 -10.94 -15.19
C GLU A 263 -0.22 -11.79 -14.49
N ASP A 264 0.04 -12.24 -13.26
CA ASP A 264 -0.92 -13.01 -12.48
C ASP A 264 -1.97 -12.13 -11.80
N SER A 265 -3.11 -12.74 -11.46
CA SER A 265 -4.17 -12.08 -10.70
C SER A 265 -3.97 -12.14 -9.18
N THR A 266 -3.14 -13.06 -8.69
CA THR A 266 -2.81 -13.26 -7.28
C THR A 266 -1.38 -13.80 -7.15
N PHE A 267 -0.85 -13.93 -5.94
CA PHE A 267 0.46 -14.53 -5.68
C PHE A 267 0.40 -15.50 -4.50
N ASP A 268 1.35 -16.43 -4.41
CA ASP A 268 1.51 -17.30 -3.24
C ASP A 268 2.27 -16.54 -2.13
N ARG A 269 1.55 -16.20 -1.06
CA ARG A 269 2.13 -15.47 0.07
C ARG A 269 3.19 -16.26 0.83
N THR A 270 3.07 -17.58 0.95
CA THR A 270 4.00 -18.41 1.71
C THR A 270 5.32 -18.53 0.95
N GLU A 271 5.25 -18.77 -0.36
CA GLU A 271 6.44 -18.75 -1.21
C GLU A 271 7.09 -17.36 -1.27
N LEU A 272 6.30 -16.29 -1.27
CA LEU A 272 6.84 -14.94 -1.21
C LEU A 272 7.58 -14.66 0.11
N LEU A 273 7.01 -15.03 1.25
CA LEU A 273 7.66 -14.87 2.56
C LEU A 273 8.99 -15.64 2.63
N LYS A 274 9.02 -16.87 2.11
CA LYS A 274 10.26 -17.66 1.99
C LYS A 274 11.32 -16.96 1.14
N LYS A 275 10.95 -16.41 -0.03
CA LYS A 275 11.86 -15.64 -0.89
C LYS A 275 12.44 -14.42 -0.19
N LEU A 276 11.66 -13.79 0.68
CA LEU A 276 12.07 -12.65 1.51
C LEU A 276 12.90 -13.07 2.75
N GLY A 277 13.15 -14.37 2.94
CA GLY A 277 13.86 -14.89 4.11
C GLY A 277 13.07 -14.74 5.42
N ILE A 278 11.74 -14.63 5.33
CA ILE A 278 10.86 -14.45 6.47
C ILE A 278 10.23 -15.79 6.81
N ASP A 279 10.55 -16.28 8.01
CA ASP A 279 9.86 -17.41 8.60
C ASP A 279 8.41 -17.02 8.89
N ASP A 280 7.47 -17.74 8.30
CA ASP A 280 6.04 -17.51 8.49
C ASP A 280 5.53 -18.08 9.82
N GLY A 281 6.40 -18.75 10.59
CA GLY A 281 6.06 -19.34 11.88
C GLY A 281 5.01 -20.44 11.75
N THR A 282 4.81 -20.99 10.55
CA THR A 282 4.08 -22.24 10.40
C THR A 282 4.94 -23.35 11.01
N ILE A 283 4.42 -23.92 12.09
CA ILE A 283 4.90 -25.20 12.64
C ILE A 283 4.59 -26.29 11.61
#